data_AF-A0A7W9KH00-F1
#
_entry.id   AF-A0A7W9KH00-F1
#
_cell.length_a   1.000
_cell.length_b   1.000
_cell.length_c   1.000
_cell.angle_alpha   90.00
_cell.angle_beta   90.00
_cell.angle_gamma   90.00
#
_symmetry.space_group_name_H-M   'P 1'
#
loop_
_entity.id
_entity.type
_entity.pdbx_description
1 polymer ?
#
loop_
_entity_poly.entity_id
_entity_poly.type
_entity_poly.pdbx_seq_one_letter_code
_entity_poly.pdbx_strand_id
1 'polypeptide(L)'
;MSLADISRAAVLAAVAECDRIGEPAFLRDHGFLTARSFPLVHDDRRYDARAIVGVAHGEGAGDPLRPEEFRSGDETIALVLQQLGFEVEHEAFDDTAAELLSAARGLTSAEAIGLLWVVSRFRHGELAELDEGRLAELLSEYEVVGSAETVFADLRADWMWARTEDTASLSEQARLSLTDDRCAEALAGHLVDMYLHDIRVDELLQAVRPPIVTSERAWSLLTKEDDREFQGNGGYDDITGKIYAYDATVPHYRNLAEGHLVILRDSNWALGAATVERIDAEPNQVKTQKRCPSCGFVRFRPRETLEPRYRCRRCRHTFDEPATELIPTTVFRAHYGGTWTPLDPVIDKDELAELTTDRAVQNAIRPMDVVQVTARLKGLAVQMPASLPSNGGGRDSVKGGSRRAMVRVRTGQQGVRQMLFDSYGSSCAVTGPCPREALQAAHLRGFAKHQEHRRDQGLLLRADIHSLFDRGMVAVDPDRLVIVVDPGLLRYEQYADLDGRPLCVPEGLEPDRSALADHHALASAGWES
;
A
#
# COMPACT_ATOMS: atom_id res chain seq x y z
N MET A 1 -3.22 -20.35 -38.74
CA MET A 1 -3.62 -20.54 -40.16
C MET A 1 -5.09 -20.95 -40.23
N SER A 2 -5.67 -21.09 -41.42
CA SER A 2 -7.08 -21.51 -41.56
C SER A 2 -7.22 -23.00 -41.27
N LEU A 3 -8.21 -23.40 -40.46
CA LEU A 3 -8.55 -24.81 -40.24
C LEU A 3 -9.42 -25.41 -41.37
N ALA A 4 -9.74 -24.60 -42.39
CA ALA A 4 -10.66 -24.96 -43.47
C ALA A 4 -10.14 -26.09 -44.38
N ASP A 5 -8.82 -26.36 -44.37
CA ASP A 5 -8.19 -27.34 -45.26
C ASP A 5 -8.03 -28.73 -44.61
N ILE A 6 -8.50 -28.92 -43.38
CA ILE A 6 -8.40 -30.19 -42.65
C ILE A 6 -9.47 -31.17 -43.15
N SER A 7 -9.05 -32.38 -43.51
CA SER A 7 -9.94 -33.43 -44.01
C SER A 7 -10.21 -34.51 -42.96
N ARG A 8 -11.35 -35.20 -43.10
CA ARG A 8 -11.70 -36.36 -42.25
C ARG A 8 -10.63 -37.46 -42.31
N ALA A 9 -10.02 -37.69 -43.47
CA ALA A 9 -8.98 -38.70 -43.65
C ALA A 9 -7.71 -38.36 -42.85
N ALA A 10 -7.34 -37.08 -42.81
CA ALA A 10 -6.20 -36.61 -42.04
C ALA A 10 -6.43 -36.74 -40.53
N VAL A 11 -7.65 -36.46 -40.04
CA VAL A 11 -8.02 -36.67 -38.64
C VAL A 11 -7.91 -38.15 -38.26
N LEU A 12 -8.38 -39.06 -39.11
CA LEU A 12 -8.26 -40.50 -38.87
C LEU A 12 -6.79 -40.98 -38.89
N ALA A 13 -5.95 -40.41 -39.74
CA ALA A 13 -4.52 -40.73 -39.77
C ALA A 13 -3.84 -40.32 -38.45
N ALA A 14 -4.13 -39.13 -37.95
CA ALA A 14 -3.64 -38.65 -36.66
C ALA A 14 -4.14 -39.52 -35.49
N VAL A 15 -5.41 -39.94 -35.50
CA VAL A 15 -5.96 -40.87 -34.50
C VAL A 15 -5.24 -42.23 -34.55
N ALA A 16 -5.04 -42.79 -35.74
CA ALA A 16 -4.34 -44.06 -35.91
C ALA A 16 -2.86 -43.98 -35.46
N GLU A 17 -2.22 -42.83 -35.67
CA GLU A 17 -0.88 -42.58 -35.13
C GLU A 17 -0.90 -42.55 -33.61
N CYS A 18 -1.81 -41.79 -33.00
CA CYS A 18 -2.00 -41.72 -31.55
C CYS A 18 -2.24 -43.12 -30.94
N ASP A 19 -3.03 -43.95 -31.59
CA ASP A 19 -3.27 -45.34 -31.17
C ASP A 19 -2.01 -46.22 -31.23
N ARG A 20 -1.17 -46.01 -32.26
CA ARG A 20 0.05 -46.79 -32.47
C ARG A 20 1.14 -46.47 -31.44
N ILE A 21 1.30 -45.19 -31.10
CA ILE A 21 2.40 -44.73 -30.22
C ILE A 21 1.95 -44.47 -28.78
N GLY A 22 0.64 -44.39 -28.55
CA GLY A 22 0.02 -44.04 -27.28
C GLY A 22 -0.05 -42.53 -27.06
N GLU A 23 -1.15 -42.08 -26.45
CA GLU A 23 -1.45 -40.66 -26.24
C GLU A 23 -0.33 -39.86 -25.54
N PRO A 24 0.32 -40.35 -24.45
CA PRO A 24 1.42 -39.61 -23.85
C PRO A 24 2.63 -39.40 -24.76
N ALA A 25 2.91 -40.35 -25.66
CA ALA A 25 3.98 -40.22 -26.63
C ALA A 25 3.58 -39.32 -27.79
N PHE A 26 2.33 -39.45 -28.26
CA PHE A 26 1.77 -38.61 -29.32
C PHE A 26 1.80 -37.13 -28.96
N LEU A 27 1.34 -36.78 -27.76
CA LEU A 27 1.36 -35.39 -27.28
C LEU A 27 2.80 -34.85 -27.20
N ARG A 28 3.72 -35.60 -26.59
CA ARG A 28 5.11 -35.19 -26.44
C ARG A 28 5.81 -35.01 -27.79
N ASP A 29 5.64 -35.97 -28.70
CA ASP A 29 6.38 -35.98 -29.97
C ASP A 29 5.89 -34.87 -30.92
N HIS A 30 4.63 -34.46 -30.80
CA HIS A 30 4.03 -33.36 -31.57
C HIS A 30 4.00 -32.01 -30.83
N GLY A 31 4.56 -31.94 -29.63
CA GLY A 31 4.68 -30.70 -28.85
C GLY A 31 3.36 -30.19 -28.26
N PHE A 32 2.40 -31.08 -28.04
CA PHE A 32 1.13 -30.80 -27.39
C PHE A 32 1.14 -31.22 -25.93
N LEU A 33 0.30 -30.56 -25.14
CA LEU A 33 0.00 -30.94 -23.77
C LEU A 33 -1.40 -31.52 -23.73
N THR A 34 -1.68 -32.38 -22.74
CA THR A 34 -3.03 -32.93 -22.55
C THR A 34 -4.00 -31.82 -22.19
N ALA A 35 -4.94 -31.52 -23.09
CA ALA A 35 -6.10 -30.68 -22.84
C ALA A 35 -7.34 -31.57 -22.72
N ARG A 36 -8.23 -31.25 -21.77
CA ARG A 36 -9.48 -31.99 -21.55
C ARG A 36 -10.70 -31.24 -22.08
N SER A 37 -10.50 -30.05 -22.64
CA SER A 37 -11.54 -29.30 -23.34
C SER A 37 -12.01 -30.07 -24.58
N PHE A 38 -13.26 -30.52 -24.58
CA PHE A 38 -13.96 -31.06 -25.75
C PHE A 38 -13.29 -32.29 -26.40
N PRO A 39 -13.19 -33.45 -25.72
CA PRO A 39 -12.52 -34.61 -26.28
C PRO A 39 -13.21 -35.09 -27.57
N LEU A 40 -12.37 -35.41 -28.56
CA LEU A 40 -12.79 -36.09 -29.76
C LEU A 40 -13.07 -37.56 -29.40
N VAL A 41 -14.26 -38.05 -29.74
CA VAL A 41 -14.63 -39.46 -29.54
C VAL A 41 -14.57 -40.20 -30.87
N HIS A 42 -13.80 -41.28 -30.91
CA HIS A 42 -13.71 -42.18 -32.05
C HIS A 42 -13.54 -43.62 -31.57
N ASP A 43 -14.37 -44.54 -32.06
CA ASP A 43 -14.37 -45.97 -31.69
C ASP A 43 -14.35 -46.20 -30.15
N ASP A 44 -15.26 -45.52 -29.43
CA ASP A 44 -15.41 -45.55 -27.97
C ASP A 44 -14.15 -45.10 -27.18
N ARG A 45 -13.20 -44.44 -27.85
CA ARG A 45 -12.00 -43.87 -27.26
C ARG A 45 -12.00 -42.35 -27.36
N ARG A 46 -11.43 -41.72 -26.35
CA ARG A 46 -11.31 -40.26 -26.22
C ARG A 46 -9.91 -39.82 -26.62
N TYR A 47 -9.85 -38.72 -27.34
CA TYR A 47 -8.62 -38.11 -27.84
C TYR A 47 -8.64 -36.60 -27.60
N ASP A 48 -7.47 -36.01 -27.39
CA ASP A 48 -7.30 -34.55 -27.38
C ASP A 48 -7.61 -33.97 -28.77
N ALA A 49 -8.72 -33.22 -28.85
CA ALA A 49 -9.22 -32.67 -30.11
C ALA A 49 -8.23 -31.70 -30.76
N ARG A 50 -7.53 -30.88 -29.96
CA ARG A 50 -6.60 -29.86 -30.48
C ARG A 50 -5.32 -30.50 -31.00
N ALA A 51 -4.78 -31.50 -30.31
CA ALA A 51 -3.61 -32.25 -30.76
C ALA A 51 -3.89 -33.03 -32.05
N ILE A 52 -5.03 -33.73 -32.12
CA ILE A 52 -5.42 -34.48 -33.31
C ILE A 52 -5.59 -33.54 -34.51
N VAL A 53 -6.23 -32.39 -34.33
CA VAL A 53 -6.42 -31.40 -35.41
C VAL A 53 -5.09 -30.75 -35.83
N GLY A 54 -4.17 -30.54 -34.90
CA GLY A 54 -2.84 -29.99 -35.19
C GLY A 54 -1.99 -30.92 -36.05
N VAL A 55 -2.00 -32.22 -35.73
CA VAL A 55 -1.32 -33.25 -36.54
C VAL A 55 -2.03 -33.45 -37.88
N ALA A 56 -3.37 -33.50 -37.88
CA ALA A 56 -4.16 -33.65 -39.10
C ALA A 56 -3.96 -32.50 -40.10
N HIS A 57 -3.62 -31.30 -39.65
CA HIS A 57 -3.25 -30.20 -40.54
C HIS A 57 -1.99 -30.51 -41.38
N GLY A 58 -1.05 -31.28 -40.80
CA GLY A 58 0.20 -31.69 -41.45
C GLY A 58 0.02 -32.75 -42.56
N GLU A 59 -1.02 -33.57 -42.45
CA GLU A 59 -1.25 -34.70 -43.37
C GLU A 59 -1.85 -34.28 -44.73
N GLY A 60 -2.37 -33.05 -44.84
CA GLY A 60 -3.14 -32.59 -46.01
C GLY A 60 -2.36 -31.79 -47.07
N ALA A 61 -1.38 -30.98 -46.65
CA ALA A 61 -0.46 -30.17 -47.48
C ALA A 61 0.31 -29.09 -46.67
N GLY A 62 0.06 -28.93 -45.36
CA GLY A 62 0.74 -27.99 -44.49
C GLY A 62 1.77 -28.66 -43.59
N ASP A 63 2.49 -27.86 -42.80
CA ASP A 63 3.21 -28.38 -41.63
C ASP A 63 2.19 -28.67 -40.51
N PRO A 64 2.43 -29.68 -39.65
CA PRO A 64 1.65 -29.86 -38.43
C PRO A 64 1.63 -28.56 -37.63
N LEU A 65 0.45 -28.15 -37.16
CA LEU A 65 0.35 -26.94 -36.34
C LEU A 65 0.85 -27.25 -34.94
N ARG A 66 1.67 -26.37 -34.38
CA ARG A 66 2.01 -26.36 -32.95
C ARG A 66 0.94 -25.62 -32.15
N PRO A 67 0.83 -25.83 -30.82
CA PRO A 67 -0.16 -25.16 -29.97
C PRO A 67 -0.24 -23.64 -30.15
N GLU A 68 0.91 -22.97 -30.31
CA GLU A 68 1.04 -21.51 -30.44
C GLU A 68 0.56 -20.96 -31.79
N GLU A 69 0.41 -21.84 -32.80
CA GLU A 69 0.05 -21.46 -34.17
C GLU A 69 -1.46 -21.46 -34.42
N PHE A 70 -2.22 -21.98 -33.45
CA PHE A 70 -3.67 -21.88 -33.42
C PHE A 70 -4.08 -20.45 -33.10
N ARG A 71 -4.77 -19.82 -34.05
CA ARG A 71 -5.41 -18.50 -33.85
C ARG A 71 -6.88 -18.60 -33.45
N SER A 72 -7.42 -19.82 -33.37
CA SER A 72 -8.82 -20.10 -33.10
C SER A 72 -8.93 -20.86 -31.78
N GLY A 73 -9.92 -20.52 -30.96
CA GLY A 73 -10.19 -21.20 -29.69
C GLY A 73 -10.79 -22.60 -29.87
N ASP A 74 -10.89 -23.35 -28.77
CA ASP A 74 -11.33 -24.76 -28.76
C ASP A 74 -12.74 -24.96 -29.33
N GLU A 75 -13.65 -24.00 -29.17
CA GLU A 75 -15.00 -24.06 -29.76
C GLU A 75 -14.96 -24.14 -31.30
N THR A 76 -13.98 -23.49 -31.93
CA THR A 76 -13.83 -23.54 -33.40
C THR A 76 -13.31 -24.90 -33.84
N ILE A 77 -12.43 -25.52 -33.06
CA ILE A 77 -11.89 -26.87 -33.31
C ILE A 77 -13.01 -27.91 -33.20
N ALA A 78 -13.82 -27.83 -32.15
CA ALA A 78 -14.99 -28.69 -31.95
C ALA A 78 -15.96 -28.58 -33.15
N LEU A 79 -16.26 -27.37 -33.61
CA LEU A 79 -17.12 -27.14 -34.78
C LEU A 79 -16.56 -27.78 -36.05
N VAL A 80 -15.25 -27.67 -36.31
CA VAL A 80 -14.61 -28.29 -37.49
C VAL A 80 -14.70 -29.81 -37.42
N LEU A 81 -14.40 -30.42 -36.27
CA LEU A 81 -14.49 -31.87 -36.08
C LEU A 81 -15.93 -32.39 -36.24
N GLN A 82 -16.91 -31.67 -35.66
CA GLN A 82 -18.33 -31.98 -35.83
C GLN A 82 -18.77 -31.88 -37.29
N GLN A 83 -18.31 -30.87 -38.03
CA GLN A 83 -18.57 -30.72 -39.47
C GLN A 83 -17.95 -31.86 -40.31
N LEU A 84 -16.83 -32.43 -39.86
CA LEU A 84 -16.19 -33.59 -40.46
C LEU A 84 -16.84 -34.94 -40.04
N GLY A 85 -17.90 -34.87 -39.23
CA GLY A 85 -18.69 -36.03 -38.81
C GLY A 85 -18.08 -36.82 -37.66
N PHE A 86 -17.26 -36.17 -36.83
CA PHE A 86 -16.79 -36.74 -35.57
C PHE A 86 -17.67 -36.29 -34.40
N GLU A 87 -17.77 -37.16 -33.40
CA GLU A 87 -18.41 -36.81 -32.14
C GLU A 87 -17.40 -36.09 -31.25
N VAL A 88 -17.82 -34.96 -30.70
CA VAL A 88 -17.03 -34.18 -29.76
C VAL A 88 -17.90 -34.02 -28.52
N GLU A 89 -17.45 -34.57 -27.40
CA GLU A 89 -18.17 -34.46 -26.14
C GLU A 89 -17.99 -33.05 -25.57
N HIS A 90 -19.07 -32.45 -25.09
CA HIS A 90 -19.03 -31.22 -24.32
C HIS A 90 -19.06 -31.59 -22.84
N GLU A 91 -17.90 -31.76 -22.21
CA GLU A 91 -17.84 -31.87 -20.76
C GLU A 91 -18.10 -30.49 -20.15
N ALA A 92 -19.27 -30.34 -19.51
CA ALA A 92 -19.50 -29.23 -18.59
C ALA A 92 -18.61 -29.47 -17.37
N PHE A 93 -17.49 -28.76 -17.28
CA PHE A 93 -16.53 -28.94 -16.20
C PHE A 93 -17.11 -28.43 -14.88
N ASP A 94 -17.49 -29.37 -14.01
CA ASP A 94 -17.69 -29.13 -12.57
C ASP A 94 -16.44 -29.59 -11.77
N ASP A 95 -15.29 -29.83 -12.44
CA ASP A 95 -14.11 -30.55 -11.89
C ASP A 95 -12.75 -29.79 -11.98
N THR A 96 -12.76 -28.47 -12.16
CA THR A 96 -11.51 -27.68 -12.34
C THR A 96 -10.61 -27.62 -11.10
N ALA A 97 -11.16 -27.70 -9.90
CA ALA A 97 -10.35 -27.83 -8.67
C ALA A 97 -9.67 -29.20 -8.61
N ALA A 98 -10.35 -30.30 -8.95
CA ALA A 98 -9.83 -31.66 -8.79
C ALA A 98 -8.56 -31.93 -9.63
N GLU A 99 -8.48 -31.35 -10.82
CA GLU A 99 -7.30 -31.46 -11.70
C GLU A 99 -6.10 -30.67 -11.18
N LEU A 100 -6.30 -29.43 -10.75
CA LEU A 100 -5.26 -28.61 -10.11
C LEU A 100 -4.81 -29.24 -8.78
N LEU A 101 -5.73 -29.79 -8.01
CA LEU A 101 -5.47 -30.54 -6.78
C LEU A 101 -4.66 -31.82 -7.06
N SER A 102 -4.90 -32.47 -8.21
CA SER A 102 -4.14 -33.65 -8.64
C SER A 102 -2.74 -33.29 -9.12
N ALA A 103 -2.58 -32.19 -9.86
CA ALA A 103 -1.29 -31.67 -10.31
C ALA A 103 -0.45 -31.15 -9.14
N ALA A 104 -1.10 -30.60 -8.12
CA ALA A 104 -0.47 -30.16 -6.89
C ALA A 104 -0.05 -31.30 -5.96
N ARG A 105 -0.17 -32.57 -6.34
CA ARG A 105 0.28 -33.71 -5.53
C ARG A 105 1.79 -33.89 -5.65
N GLY A 106 2.49 -33.95 -4.52
CA GLY A 106 3.94 -34.16 -4.47
C GLY A 106 4.77 -32.88 -4.42
N LEU A 107 4.13 -31.71 -4.37
CA LEU A 107 4.83 -30.44 -4.20
C LEU A 107 5.59 -30.42 -2.86
N THR A 108 6.71 -29.71 -2.86
CA THR A 108 7.36 -29.22 -1.65
C THR A 108 6.55 -28.05 -1.08
N SER A 109 6.76 -27.77 0.21
CA SER A 109 6.20 -26.56 0.84
C SER A 109 6.62 -25.27 0.09
N ALA A 110 7.80 -25.27 -0.55
CA ALA A 110 8.30 -24.11 -1.30
C ALA A 110 7.54 -23.91 -2.61
N GLU A 111 7.28 -24.99 -3.36
CA GLU A 111 6.48 -24.96 -4.58
C GLU A 111 5.00 -24.66 -4.29
N ALA A 112 4.46 -25.18 -3.19
CA ALA A 112 3.10 -24.85 -2.74
C ALA A 112 2.94 -23.34 -2.46
N ILE A 113 3.92 -22.71 -1.79
CA ILE A 113 3.95 -21.25 -1.59
C ILE A 113 4.06 -20.50 -2.92
N GLY A 114 4.94 -20.95 -3.83
CA GLY A 114 5.11 -20.34 -5.14
C GLY A 114 3.85 -20.41 -6.01
N LEU A 115 3.13 -21.53 -5.95
CA LEU A 115 1.88 -21.72 -6.69
C LEU A 115 0.76 -20.83 -6.15
N LEU A 116 0.61 -20.74 -4.82
CA LEU A 116 -0.36 -19.83 -4.21
C LEU A 116 -0.09 -18.38 -4.62
N TRP A 117 1.18 -18.01 -4.77
CA TRP A 117 1.61 -16.67 -5.20
C TRP A 117 1.17 -16.37 -6.62
N VAL A 118 1.39 -17.32 -7.52
CA VAL A 118 0.87 -17.29 -8.87
C VAL A 118 -0.66 -17.12 -8.90
N VAL A 119 -1.40 -17.97 -8.17
CA VAL A 119 -2.87 -17.95 -8.11
C VAL A 119 -3.37 -16.58 -7.66
N SER A 120 -2.74 -16.01 -6.63
CA SER A 120 -3.16 -14.73 -6.11
C SER A 120 -2.94 -13.57 -7.08
N ARG A 121 -1.86 -13.58 -7.88
CA ARG A 121 -1.63 -12.53 -8.88
C ARG A 121 -2.64 -12.59 -10.01
N PHE A 122 -2.96 -13.80 -10.46
CA PHE A 122 -3.92 -14.03 -11.53
C PHE A 122 -5.35 -13.56 -11.17
N ARG A 123 -5.80 -13.78 -9.92
CA ARG A 123 -7.11 -13.32 -9.40
C ARG A 123 -7.31 -11.80 -9.41
N HIS A 124 -6.23 -11.02 -9.43
CA HIS A 124 -6.32 -9.55 -9.41
C HIS A 124 -6.31 -8.93 -10.81
N GLY A 125 -6.47 -9.72 -11.88
CA GLY A 125 -6.53 -9.24 -13.26
C GLY A 125 -5.16 -8.86 -13.84
N GLU A 126 -4.08 -9.17 -13.11
CA GLU A 126 -2.70 -8.98 -13.54
C GLU A 126 -2.15 -10.33 -14.06
N LEU A 127 -1.46 -10.31 -15.21
CA LEU A 127 -0.56 -11.42 -15.54
C LEU A 127 0.46 -11.50 -14.40
N ALA A 128 0.69 -12.67 -13.81
CA ALA A 128 1.67 -12.76 -12.73
C ALA A 128 3.06 -12.47 -13.31
N GLU A 129 3.60 -11.29 -13.01
CA GLU A 129 4.99 -10.98 -13.33
C GLU A 129 5.90 -11.70 -12.34
N LEU A 130 6.92 -12.38 -12.84
CA LEU A 130 7.93 -13.07 -12.02
C LEU A 130 8.59 -12.06 -11.06
N ASP A 131 8.43 -12.28 -9.75
CA ASP A 131 9.08 -11.48 -8.71
C ASP A 131 9.79 -12.42 -7.73
N GLU A 132 11.03 -12.77 -8.10
CA GLU A 132 11.89 -13.64 -7.29
C GLU A 132 12.17 -13.05 -5.90
N GLY A 133 12.24 -11.71 -5.80
CA GLY A 133 12.44 -11.03 -4.53
C GLY A 133 11.27 -11.24 -3.58
N ARG A 134 10.04 -11.06 -4.07
CA ARG A 134 8.83 -11.26 -3.26
C ARG A 134 8.63 -12.72 -2.87
N LEU A 135 8.85 -13.66 -3.78
CA LEU A 135 8.75 -15.08 -3.43
C LEU A 135 9.83 -15.48 -2.40
N ALA A 136 11.05 -14.95 -2.51
CA ALA A 136 12.10 -15.20 -1.52
C ALA A 136 11.75 -14.64 -0.13
N GLU A 137 11.11 -13.47 -0.07
CA GLU A 137 10.58 -12.91 1.17
C GLU A 137 9.53 -13.84 1.80
N LEU A 138 8.63 -14.42 1.02
CA LEU A 138 7.58 -15.32 1.50
C LEU A 138 8.13 -16.65 2.02
N LEU A 139 9.07 -17.27 1.29
CA LEU A 139 9.75 -18.48 1.75
C LEU A 139 10.47 -18.22 3.08
N SER A 140 11.11 -17.05 3.22
CA SER A 140 11.75 -16.61 4.46
C SER A 140 10.75 -16.31 5.59
N GLU A 141 9.63 -15.66 5.29
CA GLU A 141 8.58 -15.29 6.24
C GLU A 141 7.94 -16.52 6.91
N TYR A 142 7.76 -17.60 6.15
CA TYR A 142 7.18 -18.85 6.62
C TYR A 142 8.22 -19.92 6.97
N GLU A 143 9.50 -19.55 7.06
CA GLU A 143 10.62 -20.46 7.37
C GLU A 143 10.68 -21.71 6.45
N VAL A 144 10.19 -21.59 5.22
CA VAL A 144 10.18 -22.66 4.23
C VAL A 144 11.53 -22.72 3.50
N VAL A 145 12.13 -23.90 3.51
CA VAL A 145 13.44 -24.15 2.88
C VAL A 145 13.30 -24.18 1.36
N GLY A 146 14.03 -23.31 0.66
CA GLY A 146 14.08 -23.26 -0.80
C GLY A 146 14.60 -21.91 -1.31
N SER A 147 14.73 -21.75 -2.63
CA SER A 147 14.94 -20.44 -3.25
C SER A 147 13.80 -20.13 -4.22
N ALA A 148 13.52 -18.83 -4.42
CA ALA A 148 12.51 -18.41 -5.39
C ALA A 148 12.86 -18.88 -6.81
N GLU A 149 14.14 -18.84 -7.16
CA GLU A 149 14.66 -19.31 -8.44
C GLU A 149 14.36 -20.80 -8.68
N THR A 150 14.63 -21.66 -7.69
CA THR A 150 14.35 -23.10 -7.82
C THR A 150 12.85 -23.36 -7.86
N VAL A 151 12.07 -22.70 -7.00
CA VAL A 151 10.61 -22.84 -7.00
C VAL A 151 10.00 -22.51 -8.35
N PHE A 152 10.41 -21.41 -8.99
CA PHE A 152 9.89 -21.06 -10.32
C PHE A 152 10.42 -21.97 -11.43
N ALA A 153 11.62 -22.54 -11.27
CA ALA A 153 12.15 -23.54 -12.20
C ALA A 153 11.36 -24.86 -12.10
N ASP A 154 11.07 -25.30 -10.88
CA ASP A 154 10.40 -26.57 -10.60
C ASP A 154 8.90 -26.50 -10.93
N LEU A 155 8.20 -25.41 -10.56
CA LEU A 155 6.81 -25.17 -10.98
C LEU A 155 6.66 -25.10 -12.51
N ARG A 156 7.71 -24.69 -13.23
CA ARG A 156 7.73 -24.72 -14.70
C ARG A 156 7.96 -26.14 -15.22
N ALA A 157 8.83 -26.92 -14.57
CA ALA A 157 9.07 -28.32 -14.92
C ALA A 157 7.80 -29.19 -14.72
N ASP A 158 6.98 -28.84 -13.73
CA ASP A 158 5.70 -29.48 -13.44
C ASP A 158 4.52 -28.90 -14.23
N TRP A 159 4.78 -28.03 -15.21
CA TRP A 159 3.78 -27.42 -16.10
C TRP A 159 2.69 -26.63 -15.37
N MET A 160 2.97 -26.16 -14.15
CA MET A 160 2.05 -25.35 -13.35
C MET A 160 2.19 -23.84 -13.65
N TRP A 161 3.28 -23.44 -14.33
CA TRP A 161 3.58 -22.05 -14.66
C TRP A 161 4.36 -21.87 -15.97
N ALA A 162 4.21 -20.70 -16.60
CA ALA A 162 4.76 -20.36 -17.92
C ALA A 162 5.35 -18.95 -17.94
N ARG A 163 6.38 -18.68 -18.76
CA ARG A 163 6.78 -17.28 -19.06
C ARG A 163 5.80 -16.70 -20.07
N THR A 164 5.57 -15.39 -20.04
CA THR A 164 4.72 -14.68 -21.01
C THR A 164 5.20 -14.79 -22.46
N GLU A 165 6.47 -15.15 -22.66
CA GLU A 165 7.09 -15.44 -23.97
C GLU A 165 6.89 -16.92 -24.40
N ASP A 166 6.54 -17.80 -23.45
CA ASP A 166 6.23 -19.23 -23.62
C ASP A 166 4.75 -19.48 -23.28
N THR A 167 3.83 -18.92 -24.08
CA THR A 167 2.38 -19.02 -23.78
C THR A 167 1.78 -20.42 -23.96
N ALA A 168 2.58 -21.43 -24.32
CA ALA A 168 2.11 -22.77 -24.61
C ALA A 168 1.85 -23.66 -23.37
N SER A 169 2.09 -23.19 -22.13
CA SER A 169 2.12 -24.07 -20.95
C SER A 169 1.15 -23.74 -19.80
N LEU A 170 0.10 -22.96 -20.04
CA LEU A 170 -1.11 -23.05 -19.20
C LEU A 170 -2.25 -23.52 -20.10
N SER A 171 -2.95 -24.60 -19.70
CA SER A 171 -4.19 -24.95 -20.38
C SER A 171 -5.14 -23.75 -20.25
N GLU A 172 -5.84 -23.43 -21.33
CA GLU A 172 -6.92 -22.44 -21.35
C GLU A 172 -7.89 -22.66 -20.18
N GLN A 173 -8.08 -23.93 -19.79
CA GLN A 173 -8.76 -24.40 -18.59
C GLN A 173 -8.13 -23.98 -17.26
N ALA A 174 -6.82 -24.11 -17.04
CA ALA A 174 -6.16 -23.67 -15.81
C ALA A 174 -6.33 -22.16 -15.62
N ARG A 175 -6.27 -21.38 -16.71
CA ARG A 175 -6.58 -19.94 -16.69
C ARG A 175 -8.05 -19.69 -16.32
N LEU A 176 -9.00 -20.37 -16.94
CA LEU A 176 -10.43 -20.23 -16.61
C LEU A 176 -10.75 -20.63 -15.16
N SER A 177 -10.10 -21.69 -14.66
CA SER A 177 -10.25 -22.19 -13.29
C SER A 177 -9.77 -21.18 -12.24
N LEU A 178 -8.64 -20.52 -12.53
CA LEU A 178 -8.07 -19.50 -11.66
C LEU A 178 -8.81 -18.16 -11.72
N THR A 179 -9.69 -17.96 -12.71
CA THR A 179 -10.65 -16.84 -12.70
C THR A 179 -11.91 -17.11 -11.86
N ASP A 180 -12.17 -18.35 -11.44
CA ASP A 180 -13.28 -18.69 -10.55
C ASP A 180 -12.85 -18.62 -9.07
N ASP A 181 -13.49 -17.74 -8.30
CA ASP A 181 -13.14 -17.49 -6.90
C ASP A 181 -13.31 -18.71 -6.00
N ARG A 182 -14.32 -19.56 -6.25
CA ARG A 182 -14.60 -20.73 -5.43
C ARG A 182 -13.56 -21.83 -5.68
N CYS A 183 -13.17 -22.02 -6.94
CA CYS A 183 -12.15 -22.98 -7.32
C CYS A 183 -10.78 -22.59 -6.76
N ALA A 184 -10.42 -21.30 -6.86
CA ALA A 184 -9.16 -20.80 -6.33
C ALA A 184 -9.08 -20.90 -4.80
N GLU A 185 -10.18 -20.64 -4.09
CA GLU A 185 -10.24 -20.79 -2.63
C GLU A 185 -10.16 -22.25 -2.17
N ALA A 186 -10.81 -23.17 -2.89
CA ALA A 186 -10.72 -24.60 -2.61
C ALA A 186 -9.29 -25.15 -2.82
N LEU A 187 -8.63 -24.74 -3.90
CA LEU A 187 -7.24 -25.10 -4.16
C LEU A 187 -6.30 -24.53 -3.09
N ALA A 188 -6.48 -23.26 -2.71
CA ALA A 188 -5.66 -22.64 -1.69
C ALA A 188 -5.80 -23.31 -0.32
N GLY A 189 -7.02 -23.68 0.06
CA GLY A 189 -7.28 -24.45 1.27
C GLY A 189 -6.54 -25.78 1.28
N HIS A 190 -6.58 -26.51 0.17
CA HIS A 190 -5.91 -27.80 0.07
C HIS A 190 -4.38 -27.71 0.15
N LEU A 191 -3.76 -26.74 -0.54
CA LEU A 191 -2.31 -26.55 -0.53
C LEU A 191 -1.80 -26.26 0.89
N VAL A 192 -2.55 -25.47 1.64
CA VAL A 192 -2.25 -25.15 3.03
C VAL A 192 -2.36 -26.39 3.92
N ASP A 193 -3.51 -27.07 3.83
CA ASP A 193 -3.78 -28.27 4.64
C ASP A 193 -2.77 -29.39 4.36
N MET A 194 -2.28 -29.50 3.13
CA MET A 194 -1.41 -30.59 2.68
C MET A 194 0.10 -30.31 2.77
N TYR A 195 0.55 -29.04 2.76
CA TYR A 195 1.98 -28.73 2.69
C TYR A 195 2.50 -27.75 3.73
N LEU A 196 1.59 -27.01 4.37
CA LEU A 196 1.92 -25.86 5.20
C LEU A 196 1.23 -25.95 6.57
N HIS A 197 0.92 -27.17 7.01
CA HIS A 197 0.06 -27.65 8.10
C HIS A 197 -0.10 -26.80 9.39
N ASP A 198 0.78 -25.81 9.63
CA ASP A 198 0.79 -24.88 10.75
C ASP A 198 0.35 -23.43 10.38
N ILE A 199 0.04 -23.16 9.12
CA ILE A 199 -0.31 -21.83 8.58
C ILE A 199 -1.78 -21.81 8.21
N ARG A 200 -2.50 -20.71 8.50
CA ARG A 200 -3.90 -20.59 8.09
C ARG A 200 -4.02 -20.11 6.64
N VAL A 201 -5.07 -20.56 5.95
CA VAL A 201 -5.38 -20.19 4.56
C VAL A 201 -5.51 -18.68 4.40
N ASP A 202 -6.16 -18.00 5.33
CA ASP A 202 -6.36 -16.55 5.29
C ASP A 202 -5.07 -15.76 5.50
N GLU A 203 -4.16 -16.24 6.36
CA GLU A 203 -2.86 -15.62 6.60
C GLU A 203 -1.97 -15.74 5.37
N LEU A 204 -1.98 -16.92 4.74
CA LEU A 204 -1.17 -17.16 3.56
C LEU A 204 -1.69 -16.42 2.33
N LEU A 205 -3.01 -16.46 2.08
CA LEU A 205 -3.63 -15.69 1.00
C LEU A 205 -3.38 -14.18 1.13
N GLN A 206 -3.22 -13.64 2.34
CA GLN A 206 -2.87 -12.23 2.54
C GLN A 206 -1.40 -11.93 2.23
N ALA A 207 -0.47 -12.79 2.66
CA ALA A 207 0.96 -12.60 2.41
C ALA A 207 1.29 -12.80 0.92
N VAL A 208 0.62 -13.76 0.30
CA VAL A 208 0.88 -14.24 -1.05
C VAL A 208 0.24 -13.38 -2.14
N ARG A 209 -0.67 -12.46 -1.76
CA ARG A 209 -1.15 -11.39 -2.65
C ARG A 209 0.01 -10.49 -3.09
N PRO A 210 0.09 -10.13 -4.39
CA PRO A 210 0.96 -9.04 -4.78
C PRO A 210 0.53 -7.79 -4.02
N PRO A 211 1.44 -6.83 -3.79
CA PRO A 211 1.02 -5.53 -3.37
C PRO A 211 0.16 -4.89 -4.47
N ILE A 212 -1.16 -5.06 -4.43
CA ILE A 212 -2.15 -4.33 -5.24
C ILE A 212 -1.84 -2.83 -5.09
N VAL A 213 -1.15 -2.20 -6.03
CA VAL A 213 -1.09 -0.73 -6.07
C VAL A 213 -2.32 -0.25 -6.84
N THR A 214 -3.48 -0.47 -6.24
CA THR A 214 -4.64 0.38 -6.46
C THR A 214 -4.55 1.52 -5.46
N SER A 215 -5.18 2.66 -5.75
CA SER A 215 -5.39 3.75 -4.79
C SER A 215 -6.23 3.35 -3.55
N GLU A 216 -6.46 2.06 -3.34
CA GLU A 216 -7.28 1.50 -2.28
C GLU A 216 -6.43 0.91 -1.14
N ARG A 217 -5.15 1.26 -1.00
CA ARG A 217 -4.39 0.88 0.19
C ARG A 217 -4.40 2.00 1.20
N ALA A 218 -4.68 1.63 2.45
CA ALA A 218 -4.64 2.55 3.58
C ALA A 218 -3.45 2.20 4.51
N TRP A 219 -2.75 3.22 4.98
CA TRP A 219 -1.63 3.06 5.90
C TRP A 219 -1.74 4.00 7.10
N SER A 220 -1.38 3.50 8.27
CA SER A 220 -1.21 4.32 9.47
C SER A 220 0.25 4.72 9.59
N LEU A 221 0.52 6.03 9.63
CA LEU A 221 1.86 6.60 9.70
C LEU A 221 2.07 7.27 11.06
N LEU A 222 2.94 6.70 11.88
CA LEU A 222 3.34 7.27 13.16
C LEU A 222 4.31 8.42 12.93
N THR A 223 3.88 9.61 13.30
CA THR A 223 4.75 10.77 13.45
C THR A 223 4.98 11.04 14.95
N LYS A 224 6.18 11.51 15.28
CA LYS A 224 6.53 11.90 16.65
C LYS A 224 7.06 13.32 16.58
N GLU A 225 6.18 14.28 16.83
CA GLU A 225 6.59 15.68 16.81
C GLU A 225 7.38 16.08 18.08
N ASP A 226 7.43 15.24 19.13
CA ASP A 226 8.05 15.53 20.45
C ASP A 226 9.19 14.55 20.74
N ASP A 227 10.39 15.12 20.93
CA ASP A 227 11.55 14.61 21.66
C ASP A 227 11.56 13.12 22.00
N ARG A 228 11.86 12.27 21.01
CA ARG A 228 12.66 11.06 21.22
C ARG A 228 13.55 10.81 20.02
N GLU A 229 14.86 10.87 20.23
CA GLU A 229 15.82 10.08 19.48
C GLU A 229 15.20 8.69 19.25
N PHE A 230 15.03 8.29 17.98
CA PHE A 230 14.74 6.89 17.71
C PHE A 230 15.87 6.08 18.32
N GLN A 231 15.55 4.95 18.93
CA GLN A 231 16.53 4.04 19.51
C GLN A 231 17.67 3.80 18.51
N GLY A 232 18.79 4.48 18.72
CA GLY A 232 19.97 4.41 17.86
C GLY A 232 20.08 5.42 16.73
N ASN A 233 19.01 6.10 16.24
CA ASN A 233 19.01 6.92 15.01
C ASN A 233 18.39 8.31 15.24
N GLY A 234 18.93 9.35 14.59
CA GLY A 234 18.68 10.78 14.85
C GLY A 234 17.27 11.37 14.60
N GLY A 235 16.21 10.56 14.57
CA GLY A 235 14.85 11.04 14.25
C GLY A 235 14.66 11.37 12.77
N TYR A 236 13.41 11.59 12.36
CA TYR A 236 13.06 11.98 10.99
C TYR A 236 12.49 13.40 10.98
N ASP A 237 12.82 14.18 9.94
CA ASP A 237 12.26 15.52 9.71
C ASP A 237 10.88 15.40 9.04
N ASP A 238 9.91 14.85 9.78
CA ASP A 238 8.51 14.90 9.37
C ASP A 238 8.00 16.35 9.41
N ILE A 239 7.16 16.68 8.45
CA ILE A 239 6.35 17.89 8.47
C ILE A 239 4.90 17.44 8.39
N THR A 240 4.22 17.33 9.54
CA THR A 240 2.80 16.96 9.55
C THR A 240 2.01 17.93 8.69
N GLY A 241 1.13 17.36 7.86
CA GLY A 241 0.38 18.10 6.87
C GLY A 241 1.13 18.39 5.56
N LYS A 242 2.37 17.91 5.38
CA LYS A 242 3.12 18.07 4.13
C LYS A 242 3.94 16.84 3.71
N ILE A 243 4.83 16.37 4.60
CA ILE A 243 5.86 15.38 4.26
C ILE A 243 6.02 14.38 5.41
N TYR A 244 6.11 13.10 5.07
CA TYR A 244 6.45 12.01 6.00
C TYR A 244 7.78 11.39 5.57
N ALA A 245 8.76 11.40 6.47
CA ALA A 245 10.11 10.91 6.21
C ALA A 245 10.34 9.57 6.93
N TYR A 246 10.89 8.61 6.20
CA TYR A 246 11.19 7.28 6.72
C TYR A 246 12.43 6.72 6.03
N ASP A 247 13.08 5.68 6.56
CA ASP A 247 14.24 5.07 5.91
C ASP A 247 14.04 3.58 5.62
N ALA A 248 14.99 2.99 4.89
CA ALA A 248 14.98 1.58 4.50
C ALA A 248 15.04 0.58 5.67
N THR A 249 15.13 1.05 6.92
CA THR A 249 15.09 0.20 8.12
C THR A 249 13.73 0.17 8.81
N VAL A 250 12.78 1.00 8.35
CA VAL A 250 11.40 1.00 8.83
C VAL A 250 10.66 -0.18 8.22
N PRO A 251 9.98 -1.04 9.03
CA PRO A 251 9.11 -2.08 8.49
C PRO A 251 8.08 -1.48 7.53
N HIS A 252 7.79 -2.18 6.43
CA HIS A 252 6.89 -1.74 5.35
C HIS A 252 7.33 -0.52 4.54
N TYR A 253 8.59 -0.08 4.62
CA TYR A 253 9.08 1.07 3.84
C TYR A 253 8.86 0.92 2.32
N ARG A 254 8.94 -0.30 1.77
CA ARG A 254 8.72 -0.59 0.35
C ARG A 254 7.25 -0.64 -0.06
N ASN A 255 6.34 -0.76 0.90
CA ASN A 255 4.93 -1.00 0.63
C ASN A 255 4.10 0.29 0.55
N LEU A 256 4.63 1.43 0.98
CA LEU A 256 4.01 2.74 0.79
C LEU A 256 4.27 3.23 -0.65
N ALA A 257 3.23 3.67 -1.35
CA ALA A 257 3.29 4.11 -2.74
C ALA A 257 2.41 5.34 -2.99
N GLU A 258 2.63 5.99 -4.14
CA GLU A 258 1.79 7.09 -4.62
C GLU A 258 0.35 6.61 -4.84
N GLY A 259 -0.62 7.45 -4.50
CA GLY A 259 -2.05 7.14 -4.55
C GLY A 259 -2.60 6.41 -3.33
N HIS A 260 -1.76 5.95 -2.39
CA HIS A 260 -2.24 5.33 -1.15
C HIS A 260 -2.89 6.34 -0.21
N LEU A 261 -3.98 5.92 0.44
CA LEU A 261 -4.58 6.63 1.57
C LEU A 261 -3.66 6.46 2.80
N VAL A 262 -3.44 7.55 3.54
CA VAL A 262 -2.65 7.53 4.77
C VAL A 262 -3.40 8.22 5.88
N ILE A 263 -3.36 7.63 7.08
CA ILE A 263 -3.78 8.24 8.34
C ILE A 263 -2.51 8.54 9.13
N LEU A 264 -2.17 9.83 9.25
CA LEU A 264 -1.09 10.24 10.13
C LEU A 264 -1.61 10.22 11.58
N ARG A 265 -0.79 9.70 12.49
CA ARG A 265 -1.12 9.57 13.90
C ARG A 265 0.07 9.89 14.80
N ASP A 266 -0.22 10.28 16.03
CA ASP A 266 0.76 10.24 17.11
C ASP A 266 0.62 8.93 17.91
N SER A 267 1.05 8.93 19.16
CA SER A 267 0.93 7.75 20.04
C SER A 267 -0.48 7.49 20.56
N ASN A 268 -1.39 8.46 20.42
CA ASN A 268 -2.70 8.46 21.07
C ASN A 268 -3.86 8.74 20.10
N TRP A 269 -3.65 9.45 18.99
CA TRP A 269 -4.73 9.97 18.13
C TRP A 269 -4.36 9.98 16.64
N ALA A 270 -5.37 9.89 15.78
CA ALA A 270 -5.27 10.27 14.38
C ALA A 270 -5.20 11.80 14.26
N LEU A 271 -4.22 12.29 13.50
CA LEU A 271 -3.97 13.73 13.27
C LEU A 271 -4.60 14.22 11.96
N GLY A 272 -4.66 13.35 10.95
CA GLY A 272 -5.24 13.69 9.66
C GLY A 272 -5.13 12.57 8.63
N ALA A 273 -5.90 12.72 7.56
CA ALA A 273 -5.93 11.81 6.42
C ALA A 273 -5.37 12.51 5.17
N ALA A 274 -4.68 11.77 4.31
CA ALA A 274 -4.22 12.28 3.02
C ALA A 274 -4.04 11.16 2.00
N THR A 275 -3.89 11.52 0.72
CA THR A 275 -3.42 10.62 -0.33
C THR A 275 -1.96 10.95 -0.64
N VAL A 276 -1.09 9.94 -0.67
CA VAL A 276 0.31 10.13 -1.05
C VAL A 276 0.38 10.62 -2.49
N GLU A 277 0.90 11.82 -2.69
CA GLU A 277 1.02 12.44 -4.01
C GLU A 277 2.28 11.97 -4.74
N ARG A 278 3.37 11.81 -3.98
CA ARG A 278 4.70 11.53 -4.53
C ARG A 278 5.62 10.95 -3.47
N ILE A 279 6.53 10.05 -3.85
CA ILE A 279 7.60 9.59 -2.93
C ILE A 279 8.98 9.84 -3.54
N ASP A 280 9.80 10.63 -2.85
CA ASP A 280 11.21 10.78 -3.18
C ASP A 280 12.04 9.70 -2.48
N ALA A 281 13.03 9.14 -3.19
CA ALA A 281 14.05 8.26 -2.61
C ALA A 281 15.42 8.96 -2.70
N GLU A 282 16.05 9.15 -1.54
CA GLU A 282 17.36 9.77 -1.37
C GLU A 282 18.36 8.68 -0.94
N PRO A 283 19.06 8.03 -1.88
CA PRO A 283 20.06 7.02 -1.55
C PRO A 283 21.31 7.67 -0.94
N ASN A 284 22.17 6.83 -0.33
CA ASN A 284 23.47 7.22 0.24
C ASN A 284 23.39 8.23 1.39
N GLN A 285 22.24 8.33 2.07
CA GLN A 285 22.16 9.06 3.32
C GLN A 285 22.87 8.28 4.43
N VAL A 286 23.42 8.99 5.42
CA VAL A 286 24.09 8.36 6.55
C VAL A 286 23.23 8.46 7.80
N LYS A 287 23.04 7.31 8.45
CA LYS A 287 22.35 7.21 9.71
C LYS A 287 23.33 6.78 10.79
N THR A 288 23.35 7.51 11.88
CA THR A 288 24.05 7.12 13.10
C THR A 288 23.34 5.92 13.70
N GLN A 289 24.07 4.84 14.03
CA GLN A 289 23.57 3.64 14.69
C GLN A 289 24.37 3.42 15.98
N LYS A 290 23.67 3.47 17.13
CA LYS A 290 24.27 3.18 18.45
C LYS A 290 24.44 1.65 18.63
N ARG A 291 25.60 1.21 19.13
CA ARG A 291 26.01 -0.19 19.37
C ARG A 291 26.57 -0.36 20.77
N CYS A 292 26.40 -1.56 21.33
CA CYS A 292 27.07 -1.96 22.55
C CYS A 292 28.60 -2.01 22.31
N PRO A 293 29.42 -1.29 23.08
CA PRO A 293 30.88 -1.29 22.91
C PRO A 293 31.54 -2.66 23.03
N SER A 294 30.94 -3.56 23.82
CA SER A 294 31.50 -4.90 24.08
C SER A 294 31.12 -5.96 23.04
N CYS A 295 29.93 -5.90 22.45
CA CYS A 295 29.43 -6.98 21.59
C CYS A 295 28.72 -6.52 20.31
N GLY A 296 28.70 -5.22 20.01
CA GLY A 296 28.10 -4.65 18.80
C GLY A 296 26.57 -4.68 18.72
N PHE A 297 25.89 -5.21 19.74
CA PHE A 297 24.43 -5.33 19.78
C PHE A 297 23.74 -3.97 19.79
N VAL A 298 22.64 -3.80 19.03
CA VAL A 298 22.00 -2.50 18.74
C VAL A 298 20.70 -2.22 19.53
N ARG A 299 20.10 -3.23 20.19
CA ARG A 299 18.79 -3.08 20.87
C ARG A 299 18.93 -2.95 22.39
N PHE A 300 19.48 -1.85 22.86
CA PHE A 300 19.57 -1.51 24.28
C PHE A 300 18.89 -0.16 24.54
N ARG A 301 18.40 0.05 25.77
CA ARG A 301 17.73 1.29 26.19
C ARG A 301 18.53 1.95 27.31
N PRO A 302 18.53 3.29 27.41
CA PRO A 302 19.07 3.96 28.57
C PRO A 302 18.28 3.53 29.81
N ARG A 303 18.98 3.46 30.94
CA ARG A 303 18.41 3.26 32.26
C ARG A 303 18.19 4.64 32.86
N GLU A 304 16.97 4.93 33.27
CA GLU A 304 16.59 6.27 33.76
C GLU A 304 17.15 6.57 35.16
N THR A 305 17.40 5.53 35.96
CA THR A 305 17.69 5.66 37.40
C THR A 305 19.00 5.00 37.83
N LEU A 306 19.74 4.37 36.92
CA LEU A 306 20.92 3.56 37.27
C LEU A 306 22.10 3.88 36.35
N GLU A 307 23.27 4.04 36.96
CA GLU A 307 24.55 4.09 36.27
C GLU A 307 25.24 2.71 36.25
N PRO A 308 25.99 2.36 35.20
CA PRO A 308 26.20 3.09 33.94
C PRO A 308 24.93 3.34 33.09
N ARG A 309 24.85 4.41 32.31
CA ARG A 309 23.59 4.82 31.63
C ARG A 309 22.93 3.73 30.78
N TYR A 310 23.68 2.79 30.21
CA TYR A 310 23.16 1.71 29.39
C TYR A 310 23.51 0.33 29.96
N ARG A 311 22.65 -0.64 29.63
CA ARG A 311 22.93 -2.07 29.85
C ARG A 311 22.58 -2.84 28.59
N CYS A 312 23.56 -3.55 28.02
CA CYS A 312 23.32 -4.41 26.88
C CYS A 312 22.38 -5.56 27.27
N ARG A 313 21.29 -5.76 26.51
CA ARG A 313 20.38 -6.88 26.75
C ARG A 313 20.99 -8.24 26.38
N ARG A 314 21.98 -8.26 25.48
CA ARG A 314 22.66 -9.47 25.01
C ARG A 314 23.79 -9.91 25.96
N CYS A 315 24.87 -9.13 26.05
CA CYS A 315 26.04 -9.49 26.85
C CYS A 315 25.99 -8.99 28.30
N ARG A 316 24.91 -8.29 28.69
CA ARG A 316 24.74 -7.69 30.03
C ARG A 316 25.77 -6.64 30.43
N HIS A 317 26.76 -6.36 29.58
CA HIS A 317 27.75 -5.30 29.78
C HIS A 317 27.06 -3.95 29.97
N THR A 318 27.49 -3.22 30.99
CA THR A 318 27.00 -1.88 31.33
C THR A 318 28.03 -0.85 30.89
N PHE A 319 27.58 0.25 30.29
CA PHE A 319 28.43 1.29 29.71
C PHE A 319 27.69 2.63 29.69
N ASP A 320 28.41 3.75 29.69
CA ASP A 320 27.83 5.09 29.70
C ASP A 320 27.62 5.66 28.29
N GLU A 321 28.54 5.36 27.38
CA GLU A 321 28.47 5.81 25.99
C GLU A 321 28.45 4.60 25.03
N PRO A 322 27.44 4.50 24.15
CA PRO A 322 27.43 3.49 23.11
C PRO A 322 28.47 3.80 22.02
N ALA A 323 29.05 2.75 21.45
CA ALA A 323 29.82 2.88 20.22
C ALA A 323 28.89 3.33 19.09
N THR A 324 29.37 4.21 18.21
CA THR A 324 28.56 4.79 17.15
C THR A 324 29.13 4.40 15.80
N GLU A 325 28.27 3.91 14.91
CA GLU A 325 28.62 3.58 13.52
C GLU A 325 27.73 4.39 12.57
N LEU A 326 28.30 4.90 11.48
CA LEU A 326 27.54 5.51 10.39
C LEU A 326 27.19 4.42 9.39
N ILE A 327 25.89 4.13 9.23
CA ILE A 327 25.42 3.16 8.24
C ILE A 327 24.78 3.89 7.06
N PRO A 328 25.12 3.51 5.81
CA PRO A 328 24.43 4.03 4.64
C PRO A 328 22.98 3.54 4.64
N THR A 329 22.06 4.43 4.31
CA THR A 329 20.64 4.15 4.20
C THR A 329 20.02 4.94 3.06
N THR A 330 18.83 4.54 2.65
CA THR A 330 17.99 5.33 1.74
C THR A 330 16.90 5.97 2.58
N VAL A 331 16.81 7.30 2.53
CA VAL A 331 15.72 8.05 3.14
C VAL A 331 14.65 8.27 2.08
N PHE A 332 13.41 8.03 2.44
CA PHE A 332 12.24 8.25 1.63
C PHE A 332 11.45 9.43 2.17
N ARG A 333 10.84 10.22 1.29
CA ARG A 333 9.94 11.32 1.65
C ARG A 333 8.64 11.20 0.88
N ALA A 334 7.57 10.85 1.59
CA ALA A 334 6.22 10.85 1.04
C ALA A 334 5.61 12.25 1.17
N HIS A 335 5.26 12.86 0.03
CA HIS A 335 4.59 14.16 -0.07
C HIS A 335 3.08 13.93 -0.17
N TYR A 336 2.31 14.63 0.64
CA TYR A 336 0.84 14.50 0.69
C TYR A 336 0.12 15.82 1.03
N GLY A 337 0.86 16.93 1.08
CA GLY A 337 0.34 18.20 1.56
C GLY A 337 -0.79 18.78 0.71
N GLY A 338 -0.87 18.44 -0.58
CA GLY A 338 -1.94 18.88 -1.47
C GLY A 338 -3.29 18.20 -1.21
N THR A 339 -3.30 17.07 -0.51
CA THR A 339 -4.50 16.26 -0.23
C THR A 339 -4.83 16.16 1.27
N TRP A 340 -4.04 16.85 2.11
CA TRP A 340 -4.14 16.77 3.56
C TRP A 340 -5.48 17.29 4.09
N THR A 341 -6.14 16.45 4.87
CA THR A 341 -7.36 16.76 5.61
C THR A 341 -7.13 16.51 7.09
N PRO A 342 -7.05 17.57 7.92
CA PRO A 342 -6.92 17.43 9.37
C PRO A 342 -8.08 16.62 9.96
N LEU A 343 -7.79 15.81 10.96
CA LEU A 343 -8.78 15.16 11.82
C LEU A 343 -8.66 15.80 13.21
N ASP A 344 -9.71 16.46 13.70
CA ASP A 344 -9.83 16.71 15.16
C ASP A 344 -9.86 15.31 15.83
N PRO A 345 -9.38 15.11 17.07
CA PRO A 345 -9.09 13.79 17.64
C PRO A 345 -10.37 13.02 17.97
N VAL A 346 -11.00 12.50 16.93
CA VAL A 346 -12.21 11.68 16.97
C VAL A 346 -11.84 10.20 16.92
N ILE A 347 -10.70 9.87 16.30
CA ILE A 347 -10.19 8.50 16.20
C ILE A 347 -9.00 8.36 17.15
N ASP A 348 -9.19 7.60 18.23
CA ASP A 348 -8.15 7.34 19.23
C ASP A 348 -7.27 6.13 18.85
N LYS A 349 -6.28 5.83 19.71
CA LYS A 349 -5.34 4.72 19.50
C LYS A 349 -6.02 3.34 19.44
N ASP A 350 -7.13 3.16 20.16
CA ASP A 350 -7.79 1.86 20.28
C ASP A 350 -8.62 1.63 19.01
N GLU A 351 -9.33 2.67 18.55
CA GLU A 351 -9.99 2.67 17.26
C GLU A 351 -9.01 2.55 16.08
N LEU A 352 -7.87 3.24 16.14
CA LEU A 352 -6.79 3.05 15.15
C LEU A 352 -6.28 1.61 15.12
N ALA A 353 -6.27 0.90 16.26
CA ALA A 353 -5.87 -0.50 16.31
C ALA A 353 -6.91 -1.41 15.64
N GLU A 354 -8.21 -1.13 15.78
CA GLU A 354 -9.29 -1.84 15.09
C GLU A 354 -9.23 -1.67 13.56
N LEU A 355 -8.81 -0.50 13.10
CA LEU A 355 -8.67 -0.19 11.66
C LEU A 355 -7.37 -0.74 11.04
N THR A 356 -6.40 -1.16 11.84
CA THR A 356 -5.13 -1.76 11.35
C THR A 356 -5.25 -3.26 11.16
N THR A 357 -4.66 -3.78 10.08
CA THR A 357 -4.73 -5.22 9.77
C THR A 357 -3.61 -6.04 10.40
N ASP A 358 -2.54 -5.39 10.86
CA ASP A 358 -1.41 -6.04 11.50
C ASP A 358 -1.49 -6.02 13.04
N ARG A 359 -0.81 -6.98 13.69
CA ARG A 359 -0.67 -7.02 15.15
C ARG A 359 0.56 -6.26 15.68
N ALA A 360 1.37 -5.67 14.80
CA ALA A 360 2.65 -5.06 15.12
C ALA A 360 2.52 -3.57 15.54
N VAL A 361 1.89 -3.33 16.70
CA VAL A 361 1.58 -1.98 17.22
C VAL A 361 2.78 -1.03 17.33
N GLN A 362 4.01 -1.58 17.40
CA GLN A 362 5.24 -0.80 17.51
C GLN A 362 5.75 -0.22 16.18
N ASN A 363 5.19 -0.65 15.04
CA ASN A 363 5.65 -0.23 13.72
C ASN A 363 5.21 1.22 13.42
N ALA A 364 6.11 1.94 12.73
CA ALA A 364 5.86 3.32 12.32
C ALA A 364 4.91 3.39 11.11
N ILE A 365 5.06 2.46 10.16
CA ILE A 365 4.17 2.29 9.01
C ILE A 365 3.38 1.01 9.24
N ARG A 366 2.05 1.08 9.25
CA ARG A 366 1.18 -0.08 9.49
C ARG A 366 0.08 -0.17 8.44
N PRO A 367 -0.21 -1.37 7.89
CA PRO A 367 -1.32 -1.54 6.95
C PRO A 367 -2.67 -1.35 7.66
N MET A 368 -3.63 -0.77 6.94
CA MET A 368 -5.00 -0.55 7.41
C MET A 368 -6.02 -1.13 6.44
N ASP A 369 -7.19 -1.48 6.95
CA ASP A 369 -8.34 -1.87 6.15
C ASP A 369 -8.94 -0.62 5.49
N VAL A 370 -8.71 -0.45 4.18
CA VAL A 370 -9.17 0.71 3.43
C VAL A 370 -10.68 0.89 3.48
N VAL A 371 -11.45 -0.20 3.50
CA VAL A 371 -12.92 -0.16 3.43
C VAL A 371 -13.42 0.39 4.76
N GLN A 372 -12.90 -0.11 5.87
CA GLN A 372 -13.25 0.36 7.21
C GLN A 372 -12.77 1.78 7.47
N VAL A 373 -11.54 2.12 7.09
CA VAL A 373 -11.02 3.49 7.20
C VAL A 373 -11.88 4.47 6.40
N THR A 374 -12.20 4.14 5.14
CA THR A 374 -13.03 4.99 4.28
C THR A 374 -14.44 5.15 4.84
N ALA A 375 -15.05 4.07 5.32
CA ALA A 375 -16.36 4.11 5.97
C ALA A 375 -16.34 4.99 7.22
N ARG A 376 -15.28 4.89 8.04
CA ARG A 376 -15.12 5.70 9.24
C ARG A 376 -14.96 7.18 8.92
N LEU A 377 -14.08 7.54 7.98
CA LEU A 377 -13.89 8.92 7.55
C LEU A 377 -15.20 9.53 7.00
N LYS A 378 -15.96 8.79 6.19
CA LYS A 378 -17.29 9.21 5.72
C LYS A 378 -18.28 9.41 6.86
N GLY A 379 -18.30 8.50 7.84
CA GLY A 379 -19.15 8.61 9.02
C GLY A 379 -18.82 9.83 9.90
N LEU A 380 -17.58 10.32 9.85
CA LEU A 380 -17.14 11.54 10.50
C LEU A 380 -17.35 12.80 9.66
N ALA A 381 -18.01 12.69 8.51
CA ALA A 381 -18.21 13.78 7.53
C ALA A 381 -16.90 14.45 7.09
N VAL A 382 -15.79 13.72 7.13
CA VAL A 382 -14.48 14.19 6.68
C VAL A 382 -14.50 14.19 5.15
N GLN A 383 -14.09 15.31 4.54
CA GLN A 383 -13.88 15.35 3.09
C GLN A 383 -12.79 14.35 2.73
N MET A 384 -13.10 13.42 1.84
CA MET A 384 -12.10 12.45 1.41
C MET A 384 -10.95 13.17 0.70
N PRO A 385 -9.68 12.82 1.00
CA PRO A 385 -8.54 13.32 0.24
C PRO A 385 -8.76 13.09 -1.25
N ALA A 386 -8.43 14.10 -2.07
CA ALA A 386 -8.63 14.02 -3.51
C ALA A 386 -7.84 12.85 -4.10
N SER A 387 -8.51 12.00 -4.88
CA SER A 387 -7.85 10.94 -5.64
C SER A 387 -6.92 11.58 -6.68
N LEU A 388 -5.69 11.08 -6.79
CA LEU A 388 -4.81 11.47 -7.89
C LEU A 388 -5.49 11.10 -9.22
N PRO A 389 -5.45 11.98 -10.24
CA PRO A 389 -5.98 11.63 -11.54
C PRO A 389 -5.27 10.37 -12.07
N SER A 390 -6.06 9.35 -12.40
CA SER A 390 -5.59 8.16 -13.10
C SER A 390 -4.96 8.59 -14.43
N ASN A 391 -3.63 8.50 -14.55
CA ASN A 391 -2.91 8.96 -15.73
C ASN A 391 -3.32 8.16 -16.98
N GLY A 392 -4.20 8.76 -17.79
CA GLY A 392 -4.28 8.55 -19.23
C GLY A 392 -3.91 9.86 -19.93
N GLY A 393 -2.64 9.98 -20.36
CA GLY A 393 -2.19 10.84 -21.45
C GLY A 393 -2.16 12.38 -21.24
N GLY A 394 -0.96 12.96 -21.42
CA GLY A 394 -0.78 14.35 -21.88
C GLY A 394 -0.57 15.41 -20.80
N ARG A 395 0.68 15.66 -20.41
CA ARG A 395 1.07 16.84 -19.62
C ARG A 395 1.20 18.06 -20.54
N ASP A 396 0.23 18.97 -20.49
CA ASP A 396 0.52 20.38 -20.73
C ASP A 396 1.03 21.01 -19.44
N SER A 397 2.19 21.64 -19.54
CA SER A 397 2.97 22.16 -18.43
C SER A 397 2.52 23.58 -18.08
N VAL A 398 1.99 23.78 -16.87
CA VAL A 398 1.89 25.11 -16.26
C VAL A 398 3.02 25.25 -15.24
N LYS A 399 3.97 26.14 -15.53
CA LYS A 399 5.04 26.54 -14.60
C LYS A 399 4.44 27.22 -13.37
N GLY A 400 4.56 26.58 -12.20
CA GLY A 400 4.26 27.18 -10.89
C GLY A 400 5.45 27.04 -9.95
N GLY A 401 6.09 28.15 -9.61
CA GLY A 401 7.28 28.19 -8.75
C GLY A 401 6.97 27.86 -7.30
N SER A 402 7.78 26.99 -6.70
CA SER A 402 7.71 26.64 -5.28
C SER A 402 8.24 27.79 -4.41
N ARG A 403 7.36 28.51 -3.68
CA ARG A 403 7.78 29.26 -2.49
C ARG A 403 7.94 28.26 -1.33
N ARG A 404 9.17 28.14 -0.81
CA ARG A 404 9.48 27.36 0.40
C ARG A 404 8.85 28.04 1.61
N ALA A 405 7.66 27.61 2.00
CA ALA A 405 7.11 27.89 3.33
C ALA A 405 7.37 26.67 4.23
N MET A 406 8.43 26.74 5.04
CA MET A 406 8.63 25.82 6.16
C MET A 406 7.47 25.99 7.13
N VAL A 407 6.56 25.03 7.13
CA VAL A 407 5.61 24.84 8.22
C VAL A 407 6.13 23.62 8.95
N ARG A 408 6.40 23.70 10.24
CA ARG A 408 6.71 22.53 11.10
C ARG A 408 5.61 22.53 12.16
N VAL A 409 4.79 21.49 12.14
CA VAL A 409 3.74 21.26 13.15
C VAL A 409 4.33 20.45 14.31
N ARG A 410 3.70 20.58 15.47
CA ARG A 410 4.19 20.19 16.79
C ARG A 410 3.13 19.49 17.64
N THR A 411 3.64 18.53 18.40
CA THR A 411 3.10 17.75 19.51
C THR A 411 2.79 18.61 20.74
N GLY A 412 1.86 18.11 21.57
CA GLY A 412 1.51 18.67 22.87
C GLY A 412 0.07 19.17 23.01
N GLN A 413 -0.80 18.92 22.02
CA GLN A 413 -2.11 19.58 21.93
C GLN A 413 -3.06 19.38 23.13
N GLN A 414 -2.99 18.28 23.89
CA GLN A 414 -3.96 18.04 24.96
C GLN A 414 -3.72 18.86 26.24
N GLY A 415 -2.46 19.12 26.62
CA GLY A 415 -2.15 19.92 27.82
C GLY A 415 -2.38 21.42 27.63
N VAL A 416 -2.06 21.93 26.44
CA VAL A 416 -2.21 23.35 26.09
C VAL A 416 -3.67 23.72 25.87
N ARG A 417 -4.47 22.83 25.23
CA ARG A 417 -5.90 23.08 24.98
C ARG A 417 -6.67 23.26 26.30
N GLN A 418 -6.46 22.38 27.29
CA GLN A 418 -7.13 22.51 28.59
C GLN A 418 -6.69 23.78 29.34
N MET A 419 -5.39 24.11 29.32
CA MET A 419 -4.86 25.32 29.97
C MET A 419 -5.40 26.62 29.33
N LEU A 420 -5.57 26.65 28.01
CA LEU A 420 -6.15 27.80 27.30
C LEU A 420 -7.66 27.89 27.55
N PHE A 421 -8.38 26.77 27.62
CA PHE A 421 -9.79 26.78 28.00
C PHE A 421 -10.03 27.30 29.43
N ASP A 422 -9.15 26.94 30.36
CA ASP A 422 -9.22 27.43 31.74
C ASP A 422 -8.90 28.93 31.84
N SER A 423 -8.20 29.49 30.84
CA SER A 423 -7.75 30.90 30.81
C SER A 423 -8.66 31.81 29.97
N TYR A 424 -9.13 31.37 28.80
CA TYR A 424 -9.99 32.12 27.87
C TYR A 424 -11.49 31.90 28.09
N GLY A 425 -11.87 30.85 28.83
CA GLY A 425 -13.26 30.44 28.93
C GLY A 425 -13.81 29.91 27.60
N SER A 426 -15.08 30.19 27.30
CA SER A 426 -15.75 29.83 26.03
C SER A 426 -15.90 31.05 25.13
N SER A 427 -14.77 31.68 24.80
CA SER A 427 -14.72 32.86 23.94
C SER A 427 -13.60 32.74 22.92
N CYS A 428 -13.94 32.99 21.67
CA CYS A 428 -12.98 33.16 20.59
C CYS A 428 -12.30 34.53 20.71
N ALA A 429 -10.98 34.57 20.58
CA ALA A 429 -10.20 35.80 20.61
C ALA A 429 -10.53 36.77 19.46
N VAL A 430 -11.17 36.29 18.39
CA VAL A 430 -11.54 37.11 17.22
C VAL A 430 -13.03 37.41 17.15
N THR A 431 -13.88 36.42 17.48
CA THR A 431 -15.35 36.53 17.30
C THR A 431 -16.11 36.69 18.62
N GLY A 432 -15.44 36.61 19.76
CA GLY A 432 -16.07 36.72 21.08
C GLY A 432 -16.75 35.42 21.53
N PRO A 433 -17.81 35.50 22.38
CA PRO A 433 -18.46 34.34 22.97
C PRO A 433 -18.83 33.27 21.95
N CYS A 434 -18.40 32.03 22.19
CA CYS A 434 -18.51 30.94 21.23
C CYS A 434 -18.65 29.62 22.00
N PRO A 435 -19.54 28.70 21.60
CA PRO A 435 -19.64 27.40 22.24
C PRO A 435 -18.28 26.68 22.23
N ARG A 436 -17.97 25.98 23.33
CA ARG A 436 -16.69 25.30 23.55
C ARG A 436 -16.36 24.34 22.40
N GLU A 437 -17.36 23.70 21.83
CA GLU A 437 -17.28 22.74 20.74
C GLU A 437 -16.80 23.38 19.43
N ALA A 438 -17.01 24.69 19.25
CA ALA A 438 -16.59 25.41 18.06
C ALA A 438 -15.19 26.05 18.20
N LEU A 439 -14.51 25.86 19.35
CA LEU A 439 -13.24 26.50 19.70
C LEU A 439 -12.02 25.57 19.55
N GLN A 440 -10.96 26.11 18.96
CA GLN A 440 -9.66 25.49 18.69
C GLN A 440 -8.52 26.38 19.21
N ALA A 441 -7.41 25.80 19.64
CA ALA A 441 -6.26 26.55 20.15
C ALA A 441 -5.24 26.81 19.04
N ALA A 442 -5.13 28.07 18.60
CA ALA A 442 -4.09 28.54 17.69
C ALA A 442 -2.81 28.91 18.46
N HIS A 443 -1.65 28.64 17.87
CA HIS A 443 -0.36 29.03 18.43
C HIS A 443 0.16 30.28 17.72
N LEU A 444 0.73 31.23 18.48
CA LEU A 444 1.27 32.48 17.94
C LEU A 444 2.73 32.36 17.46
N ARG A 445 3.52 31.52 18.15
CA ARG A 445 4.87 31.12 17.71
C ARG A 445 4.91 29.62 17.60
N GLY A 446 5.57 29.13 16.56
CA GLY A 446 6.11 27.78 16.61
C GLY A 446 7.15 27.74 17.73
N PHE A 447 6.83 27.07 18.84
CA PHE A 447 7.61 26.50 19.98
C PHE A 447 9.11 26.09 19.76
N ALA A 448 9.88 26.75 18.89
CA ALA A 448 11.20 26.35 18.40
C ALA A 448 12.38 26.96 19.14
N LYS A 449 12.12 27.75 20.17
CA LYS A 449 13.21 28.39 20.92
C LYS A 449 13.09 28.33 22.43
N HIS A 450 11.91 28.03 22.98
CA HIS A 450 11.69 28.02 24.41
C HIS A 450 10.90 26.76 24.77
N GLN A 451 11.57 25.81 25.42
CA GLN A 451 11.03 24.54 25.90
C GLN A 451 10.09 24.74 27.11
N GLU A 452 9.26 25.79 27.10
CA GLU A 452 8.36 26.16 28.18
C GLU A 452 6.97 26.48 27.60
N HIS A 453 5.94 25.78 28.10
CA HIS A 453 4.54 26.05 27.76
C HIS A 453 4.08 27.33 28.46
N ARG A 454 4.08 28.46 27.76
CA ARG A 454 3.62 29.73 28.31
C ARG A 454 2.20 30.07 27.86
N ARG A 455 1.39 30.58 28.80
CA ARG A 455 -0.04 30.90 28.60
C ARG A 455 -0.28 32.06 27.61
N ASP A 456 0.72 32.91 27.40
CA ASP A 456 0.69 34.08 26.52
C ASP A 456 0.97 33.76 25.04
N GLN A 457 1.24 32.49 24.68
CA GLN A 457 1.65 32.11 23.32
C GLN A 457 0.57 31.43 22.47
N GLY A 458 -0.69 31.42 22.92
CA GLY A 458 -1.81 30.83 22.18
C GLY A 458 -3.09 31.67 22.24
N LEU A 459 -3.89 31.59 21.18
CA LEU A 459 -5.23 32.19 21.08
C LEU A 459 -6.27 31.08 20.97
N LEU A 460 -7.41 31.23 21.63
CA LEU A 460 -8.55 30.36 21.43
C LEU A 460 -9.42 30.92 20.30
N LEU A 461 -9.58 30.20 19.19
CA LEU A 461 -10.23 30.67 17.97
C LEU A 461 -11.40 29.78 17.56
N ARG A 462 -12.43 30.36 16.94
CA ARG A 462 -13.49 29.58 16.30
C ARG A 462 -12.90 28.82 15.10
N ALA A 463 -13.34 27.59 14.84
CA ALA A 463 -12.65 26.68 13.90
C ALA A 463 -12.43 27.23 12.48
N ASP A 464 -13.38 28.01 11.96
CA ASP A 464 -13.26 28.72 10.68
C ASP A 464 -12.17 29.80 10.75
N ILE A 465 -12.15 30.60 11.81
CA ILE A 465 -11.16 31.64 12.05
C ILE A 465 -9.77 31.05 12.30
N HIS A 466 -9.68 29.95 13.05
CA HIS A 466 -8.45 29.20 13.26
C HIS A 466 -7.84 28.78 11.92
N SER A 467 -8.66 28.21 11.04
CA SER A 467 -8.25 27.79 9.70
C SER A 467 -7.77 28.94 8.82
N LEU A 468 -8.38 30.13 8.94
CA LEU A 468 -7.97 31.34 8.23
C LEU A 468 -6.70 31.96 8.84
N PHE A 469 -6.56 31.91 10.15
CA PHE A 469 -5.41 32.41 10.89
C PHE A 469 -4.14 31.61 10.58
N ASP A 470 -4.23 30.28 10.53
CA ASP A 470 -3.11 29.40 10.15
C ASP A 470 -2.68 29.57 8.70
N ARG A 471 -3.64 29.92 7.81
CA ARG A 471 -3.37 30.23 6.41
C ARG A 471 -2.89 31.66 6.18
N GLY A 472 -2.77 32.46 7.24
CA GLY A 472 -2.37 33.86 7.16
C GLY A 472 -3.41 34.75 6.48
N MET A 473 -4.67 34.34 6.40
CA MET A 473 -5.76 35.14 5.81
C MET A 473 -6.43 36.06 6.85
N VAL A 474 -6.24 35.77 8.13
CA VAL A 474 -6.64 36.61 9.27
C VAL A 474 -5.42 36.70 10.19
N ALA A 475 -5.08 37.91 10.64
CA ALA A 475 -3.99 38.13 11.58
C ALA A 475 -4.39 39.19 12.61
N VAL A 476 -3.46 39.55 13.50
CA VAL A 476 -3.67 40.57 14.53
C VAL A 476 -2.51 41.57 14.46
N ASP A 477 -2.82 42.85 14.36
CA ASP A 477 -1.84 43.93 14.46
C ASP A 477 -1.23 43.91 15.87
N PRO A 478 0.10 43.69 16.01
CA PRO A 478 0.75 43.52 17.31
C PRO A 478 0.83 44.80 18.15
N ASP A 479 0.76 45.98 17.51
CA ASP A 479 0.86 47.27 18.17
C ASP A 479 -0.51 47.69 18.71
N ARG A 480 -1.53 47.55 17.86
CA ARG A 480 -2.91 47.99 18.14
C ARG A 480 -3.80 46.91 18.75
N LEU A 481 -3.40 45.64 18.68
CA LEU A 481 -4.20 44.48 19.07
C LEU A 481 -5.59 44.48 18.39
N VAL A 482 -5.61 44.81 17.10
CA VAL A 482 -6.80 44.74 16.27
C VAL A 482 -6.66 43.63 15.24
N ILE A 483 -7.78 43.01 14.87
CA ILE A 483 -7.85 41.99 13.83
C ILE A 483 -7.62 42.66 12.49
N VAL A 484 -6.82 42.03 11.64
CA VAL A 484 -6.59 42.44 10.26
C VAL A 484 -6.89 41.28 9.31
N VAL A 485 -7.58 41.57 8.21
CA VAL A 485 -8.09 40.54 7.29
C VAL A 485 -7.52 40.73 5.88
N ASP A 486 -7.16 39.62 5.24
CA ASP A 486 -6.69 39.59 3.85
C ASP A 486 -7.71 40.27 2.91
N PRO A 487 -7.26 41.18 2.01
CA PRO A 487 -8.15 41.89 1.08
C PRO A 487 -9.05 40.99 0.22
N GLY A 488 -8.56 39.81 -0.17
CA GLY A 488 -9.30 38.80 -0.92
C GLY A 488 -10.41 38.11 -0.11
N LEU A 489 -10.41 38.27 1.21
CA LEU A 489 -11.46 37.80 2.11
C LEU A 489 -12.50 38.89 2.43
N LEU A 490 -12.20 40.17 2.19
CA LEU A 490 -13.13 41.29 2.41
C LEU A 490 -14.39 41.26 1.53
N ARG A 491 -14.40 40.46 0.46
CA ARG A 491 -15.60 40.20 -0.35
C ARG A 491 -16.68 39.40 0.38
N TYR A 492 -16.34 38.78 1.51
CA TYR A 492 -17.26 38.02 2.35
C TYR A 492 -17.60 38.84 3.59
N GLU A 493 -18.84 39.35 3.65
CA GLU A 493 -19.33 40.27 4.69
C GLU A 493 -19.02 39.78 6.12
N GLN A 494 -19.25 38.49 6.39
CA GLN A 494 -18.99 37.86 7.69
C GLN A 494 -17.53 37.92 8.18
N TYR A 495 -16.56 38.10 7.28
CA TYR A 495 -15.14 38.25 7.62
C TYR A 495 -14.68 39.71 7.50
N ALA A 496 -15.23 40.46 6.55
CA ALA A 496 -15.00 41.90 6.43
C ALA A 496 -15.38 42.63 7.73
N ASP A 497 -16.47 42.20 8.35
CA ASP A 497 -16.94 42.73 9.64
C ASP A 497 -15.92 42.56 10.78
N LEU A 498 -14.98 41.62 10.67
CA LEU A 498 -13.96 41.37 11.68
C LEU A 498 -12.76 42.31 11.55
N ASP A 499 -12.53 42.89 10.38
CA ASP A 499 -11.39 43.76 10.12
C ASP A 499 -11.46 45.03 10.97
N GLY A 500 -10.36 45.35 11.66
CA GLY A 500 -10.26 46.48 12.58
C GLY A 500 -10.94 46.28 13.95
N ARG A 501 -11.58 45.14 14.23
CA ARG A 501 -12.13 44.86 15.56
C ARG A 501 -11.02 44.63 16.59
N PRO A 502 -11.22 45.00 17.87
CA PRO A 502 -10.25 44.71 18.92
C PRO A 502 -10.21 43.21 19.22
N LEU A 503 -9.03 42.72 19.58
CA LEU A 503 -8.83 41.34 20.02
C LEU A 503 -9.59 41.08 21.33
N CYS A 504 -10.40 40.02 21.35
CA CYS A 504 -11.26 39.63 22.48
C CYS A 504 -10.52 38.68 23.45
N VAL A 505 -9.53 39.19 24.18
CA VAL A 505 -8.77 38.43 25.19
C VAL A 505 -9.21 38.80 26.62
N PRO A 506 -9.17 37.85 27.59
CA PRO A 506 -9.43 38.14 29.00
C PRO A 506 -8.41 39.13 29.58
N GLU A 507 -8.85 39.95 30.55
CA GLU A 507 -7.99 40.90 31.25
C GLU A 507 -6.84 40.18 31.98
N GLY A 508 -5.60 40.63 31.75
CA GLY A 508 -4.39 40.01 32.33
C GLY A 508 -3.82 38.82 31.54
N LEU A 509 -4.42 38.46 30.40
CA LEU A 509 -3.95 37.40 29.51
C LEU A 509 -3.57 37.94 28.13
N GLU A 510 -2.76 39.00 28.10
CA GLU A 510 -2.31 39.58 26.84
C GLU A 510 -1.42 38.59 26.07
N PRO A 511 -1.70 38.36 24.77
CA PRO A 511 -0.84 37.52 23.94
C PRO A 511 0.54 38.15 23.75
N ASP A 512 1.54 37.30 23.56
CA ASP A 512 2.92 37.72 23.27
C ASP A 512 2.93 38.56 21.99
N ARG A 513 3.12 39.88 22.15
CA ARG A 513 3.14 40.85 21.05
C ARG A 513 4.23 40.57 20.03
N SER A 514 5.35 40.00 20.47
CA SER A 514 6.43 39.63 19.58
C SER A 514 6.05 38.40 18.73
N ALA A 515 5.26 37.49 19.29
CA ALA A 515 4.69 36.36 18.54
C ALA A 515 3.64 36.81 17.52
N LEU A 516 2.76 37.74 17.91
CA LEU A 516 1.81 38.37 16.99
C LEU A 516 2.52 39.09 15.85
N ALA A 517 3.62 39.80 16.13
CA ALA A 517 4.38 40.51 15.11
C ALA A 517 5.00 39.57 14.06
N ASP A 518 5.54 38.42 14.48
CA ASP A 518 6.09 37.42 13.58
C ASP A 518 4.99 36.83 12.66
N HIS A 519 3.84 36.47 13.24
CA HIS A 519 2.70 35.93 12.48
C HIS A 519 2.11 36.98 11.52
N HIS A 520 1.89 38.21 11.99
CA HIS A 520 1.37 39.33 11.20
C HIS A 520 2.28 39.65 10.01
N ALA A 521 3.60 39.70 10.22
CA ALA A 521 4.56 39.94 9.14
C ALA A 521 4.53 38.82 8.08
N LEU A 522 4.37 37.56 8.49
CA LEU A 522 4.26 36.43 7.57
C LEU A 522 2.94 36.44 6.78
N ALA A 523 1.83 36.77 7.44
CA ALA A 523 0.51 36.89 6.81
C ALA A 523 0.49 38.03 5.78
N SER A 524 0.85 39.24 6.20
CA SER A 524 0.82 40.44 5.35
C SER A 524 1.78 40.39 4.16
N ALA A 525 2.89 39.66 4.25
CA ALA A 525 3.80 39.43 3.11
C ALA A 525 3.15 38.67 1.93
N GLY A 526 2.01 38.00 2.15
CA GLY A 526 1.24 37.30 1.13
C GLY A 526 0.08 38.11 0.54
N TRP A 527 -0.26 39.26 1.13
CA TRP A 527 -1.46 40.03 0.78
C TRP A 527 -1.24 41.02 -0.39
N GLU A 528 0.01 41.20 -0.82
CA GLU A 528 0.32 41.95 -2.05
C GLU A 528 0.31 41.00 -3.26
N SER A 529 -0.84 40.96 -3.95
CA SER A 529 -1.00 40.45 -5.32
C SER A 529 -2.04 41.27 -6.05
#